data_AF-D5C1N6-F1
#
_entry.id   AF-D5C1N6-F1
#
_cell.length_a   1.000
_cell.length_b   1.000
_cell.length_c   1.000
_cell.angle_alpha   90.00
_cell.angle_beta   90.00
_cell.angle_gamma   90.00
#
_symmetry.space_group_name_H-M   'P 1'
#
loop_
_entity.id
_entity.type
_entity.pdbx_description
1 polymer ?
#
loop_
_entity_poly.entity_id
_entity_poly.type
_entity_poly.pdbx_seq_one_letter_code
_entity_poly.pdbx_strand_id
1 'polypeptide(L)'
;MNRRGWHDFIKGVMVGACGAMVLGLGLLYLLNMTHVIALSTPALPDIHPFLLWIYNNLRLSLIPFTLTLILYIYSLGRLNQYLKLPHPPPDKVAQTEHLLDIWINLFFGIGVIWTAIGIRNALLTALGDLNPVSAAELGAFTILQRLVDGGILLALSTTIFGAVGGYLLRLNKAITVGARLQTYYRELAKHQSEEFRTILCNIECRLSELANINTRQREEY
;
A
#
# COMPACT_ATOMS: atom_id res chain seq x y z
N MET A 1 4.19 33.25 -16.10
CA MET A 1 4.78 31.99 -15.62
C MET A 1 3.97 31.52 -14.41
N ASN A 2 3.22 30.42 -14.53
CA ASN A 2 2.02 30.15 -13.72
C ASN A 2 2.36 29.42 -12.40
N ARG A 3 2.03 30.00 -11.23
CA ARG A 3 2.34 29.46 -9.88
C ARG A 3 1.82 28.03 -9.64
N ARG A 4 0.73 27.61 -10.29
CA ARG A 4 0.19 26.24 -10.17
C ARG A 4 1.11 25.15 -10.71
N GLY A 5 1.75 25.38 -11.85
CA GLY A 5 2.67 24.40 -12.45
C GLY A 5 3.92 24.17 -11.60
N TRP A 6 4.35 25.18 -10.84
CA TRP A 6 5.50 25.09 -9.96
C TRP A 6 5.23 24.22 -8.73
N HIS A 7 4.03 24.29 -8.14
CA HIS A 7 3.64 23.41 -7.04
C HIS A 7 3.43 21.96 -7.47
N ASP A 8 2.87 21.73 -8.67
CA ASP A 8 2.68 20.37 -9.21
C ASP A 8 4.01 19.73 -9.63
N PHE A 9 4.94 20.55 -10.15
CA PHE A 9 6.31 20.13 -10.43
C PHE A 9 7.08 19.82 -9.15
N ILE A 10 7.05 20.69 -8.14
CA ILE A 10 7.70 20.46 -6.84
C ILE A 10 7.10 19.25 -6.13
N LYS A 11 5.78 19.03 -6.19
CA LYS A 11 5.16 17.81 -5.65
C LYS A 11 5.62 16.57 -6.40
N GLY A 12 5.70 16.62 -7.73
CA GLY A 12 6.20 15.51 -8.56
C GLY A 12 7.66 15.18 -8.26
N VAL A 13 8.51 16.21 -8.14
CA VAL A 13 9.93 16.08 -7.81
C VAL A 13 10.11 15.61 -6.37
N MET A 14 9.35 16.11 -5.40
CA MET A 14 9.47 15.71 -4.00
C MET A 14 8.97 14.27 -3.77
N VAL A 15 7.88 13.86 -4.43
CA VAL A 15 7.40 12.46 -4.38
C VAL A 15 8.37 11.53 -5.11
N GLY A 16 8.90 11.94 -6.26
CA GLY A 16 9.92 11.20 -7.00
C GLY A 16 11.25 11.11 -6.23
N ALA A 17 11.67 12.19 -5.57
CA ALA A 17 12.88 12.25 -4.77
C ALA A 17 12.73 11.44 -3.49
N CYS A 18 11.60 11.49 -2.78
CA CYS A 18 11.34 10.61 -1.64
C CYS A 18 11.28 9.14 -2.06
N GLY A 19 10.63 8.84 -3.20
CA GLY A 19 10.59 7.48 -3.75
C GLY A 19 11.98 6.97 -4.14
N ALA A 20 12.78 7.78 -4.83
CA ALA A 20 14.15 7.48 -5.22
C ALA A 20 15.12 7.44 -4.02
N MET A 21 14.86 8.20 -2.97
CA MET A 21 15.63 8.20 -1.73
C MET A 21 15.31 6.94 -0.91
N VAL A 22 14.06 6.50 -0.85
CA VAL A 22 13.69 5.24 -0.19
C VAL A 22 14.18 4.04 -1.01
N LEU A 23 14.04 4.06 -2.34
CA LEU A 23 14.62 3.04 -3.23
C LEU A 23 16.16 3.06 -3.16
N GLY A 24 16.78 4.23 -3.14
CA GLY A 24 18.22 4.43 -3.07
C GLY A 24 18.80 3.98 -1.74
N LEU A 25 18.10 4.25 -0.62
CA LEU A 25 18.46 3.77 0.71
C LEU A 25 18.25 2.25 0.83
N GLY A 26 17.17 1.71 0.25
CA GLY A 26 16.93 0.27 0.17
C GLY A 26 17.96 -0.45 -0.71
N LEU A 27 18.38 0.16 -1.80
CA LEU A 27 19.40 -0.35 -2.71
C LEU A 27 20.80 -0.25 -2.09
N LEU A 28 21.17 0.89 -1.49
CA LEU A 28 22.40 1.04 -0.71
C LEU A 28 22.48 0.02 0.43
N TYR A 29 21.35 -0.28 1.07
CA TYR A 29 21.24 -1.30 2.11
C TYR A 29 21.49 -2.72 1.57
N LEU A 30 20.95 -3.06 0.39
CA LEU A 30 21.24 -4.33 -0.30
C LEU A 30 22.71 -4.43 -0.77
N LEU A 31 23.30 -3.33 -1.24
CA LEU A 31 24.71 -3.27 -1.63
C LEU A 31 25.67 -3.35 -0.43
N ASN A 32 25.29 -2.79 0.72
CA ASN A 32 26.04 -2.95 1.98
C ASN A 32 25.98 -4.41 2.48
N MET A 33 24.82 -5.06 2.36
CA MET A 33 24.62 -6.47 2.71
C MET A 33 25.43 -7.45 1.84
N THR A 34 25.79 -7.07 0.61
CA THR A 34 26.57 -7.91 -0.33
C THR A 34 28.09 -7.72 -0.22
N HIS A 35 28.59 -6.91 0.73
CA HIS A 35 30.02 -6.66 0.96
C HIS A 35 30.79 -6.11 -0.27
N VAL A 36 30.09 -5.55 -1.26
CA VAL A 36 30.73 -5.01 -2.48
C VAL A 36 31.29 -3.60 -2.25
N ILE A 37 30.79 -2.85 -1.26
CA ILE A 37 31.23 -1.48 -0.98
C ILE A 37 31.37 -1.24 0.53
N ALA A 38 32.59 -1.22 1.04
CA ALA A 38 32.90 -0.71 2.38
C ALA A 38 32.84 0.83 2.33
N LEU A 39 31.67 1.40 2.60
CA LEU A 39 31.52 2.85 2.77
C LEU A 39 32.15 3.28 4.10
N SER A 40 33.47 3.47 4.08
CA SER A 40 34.12 4.39 5.00
C SER A 40 33.87 5.83 4.57
N THR A 41 33.81 6.73 5.55
CA THR A 41 33.88 8.22 5.45
C THR A 41 32.54 8.97 5.60
N PRO A 42 32.55 10.28 5.94
CA PRO A 42 32.31 10.77 7.30
C PRO A 42 31.12 11.76 7.36
N ALA A 43 30.58 11.99 8.56
CA ALA A 43 29.72 13.13 8.90
C ALA A 43 28.51 13.41 7.97
N LEU A 44 27.53 12.50 7.97
CA LEU A 44 26.14 12.82 7.62
C LEU A 44 25.29 12.73 8.91
N PRO A 45 24.37 13.67 9.18
CA PRO A 45 23.68 13.77 10.46
C PRO A 45 22.76 12.57 10.70
N ASP A 46 23.01 11.81 11.77
CA ASP A 46 22.10 10.98 12.58
C ASP A 46 20.98 10.14 11.91
N ILE A 47 21.15 9.69 10.67
CA ILE A 47 20.27 8.63 10.11
C ILE A 47 20.64 7.25 10.67
N HIS A 48 21.90 7.10 11.13
CA HIS A 48 22.45 5.86 11.66
C HIS A 48 21.69 5.30 12.87
N PRO A 49 21.35 6.07 13.94
CA PRO A 49 20.58 5.54 15.07
C PRO A 49 19.16 5.08 14.69
N PHE A 50 18.50 5.79 13.77
CA PHE A 50 17.18 5.41 13.28
C PHE A 50 17.23 4.12 12.43
N LEU A 51 18.22 3.99 11.56
CA LEU A 51 18.45 2.76 10.79
C LEU A 51 18.81 1.57 11.68
N LEU A 52 19.64 1.80 12.70
CA LEU A 52 19.99 0.79 13.69
C LEU A 52 18.77 0.36 14.50
N TRP A 53 17.88 1.31 14.85
CA TRP A 53 16.61 1.02 15.50
C TRP A 53 15.71 0.16 14.60
N ILE A 54 15.54 0.52 13.32
CA ILE A 54 14.78 -0.30 12.36
C ILE A 54 15.38 -1.69 12.24
N TYR A 55 16.70 -1.78 12.12
CA TYR A 55 17.39 -3.06 11.99
C TYR A 55 17.19 -3.95 13.23
N ASN A 56 17.36 -3.38 14.42
CA ASN A 56 17.18 -4.08 15.68
C ASN A 56 15.73 -4.49 15.94
N ASN A 57 14.75 -3.71 15.44
CA ASN A 57 13.33 -3.92 15.68
C ASN A 57 12.56 -4.67 14.58
N LEU A 58 13.06 -4.69 13.34
CA LEU A 58 12.41 -5.37 12.21
C LEU A 58 13.18 -6.61 11.73
N ARG A 59 14.50 -6.67 11.88
CA ARG A 59 15.36 -7.77 11.39
C ARG A 59 14.93 -8.25 9.98
N LEU A 60 14.63 -9.53 9.82
CA LEU A 60 14.23 -10.15 8.55
C LEU A 60 12.90 -9.62 7.96
N SER A 61 12.00 -9.05 8.78
CA SER A 61 10.73 -8.50 8.28
C SER A 61 10.91 -7.30 7.37
N LEU A 62 12.09 -6.66 7.43
CA LEU A 62 12.43 -5.52 6.58
C LEU A 62 12.40 -5.90 5.09
N ILE A 63 12.75 -7.14 4.74
CA ILE A 63 12.76 -7.62 3.35
C ILE A 63 11.35 -7.60 2.73
N PRO A 64 10.33 -8.26 3.31
CA PRO A 64 8.97 -8.19 2.77
C PRO A 64 8.38 -6.79 2.83
N PHE A 65 8.69 -5.97 3.86
CA PHE A 65 8.24 -4.58 3.92
C PHE A 65 8.81 -3.72 2.79
N THR A 66 10.12 -3.82 2.53
CA THR A 66 10.76 -3.06 1.44
C THR A 66 10.27 -3.51 0.07
N LEU A 67 10.13 -4.82 -0.15
CA LEU A 67 9.59 -5.36 -1.39
C LEU A 67 8.17 -4.84 -1.68
N THR A 68 7.27 -4.93 -0.69
CA THR A 68 5.89 -4.44 -0.84
C THR A 68 5.83 -2.93 -1.03
N LEU A 69 6.70 -2.18 -0.37
CA LEU A 69 6.81 -0.73 -0.55
C LEU A 69 7.26 -0.36 -1.98
N ILE A 70 8.24 -1.06 -2.54
CA ILE A 70 8.70 -0.85 -3.92
C ILE A 70 7.57 -1.12 -4.91
N LEU A 71 6.86 -2.24 -4.74
CA LEU A 71 5.74 -2.63 -5.60
C LEU A 71 4.56 -1.65 -5.50
N TYR A 72 4.30 -1.13 -4.30
CA TYR A 72 3.34 -0.05 -4.08
C TYR A 72 3.73 1.22 -4.85
N ILE A 73 4.97 1.70 -4.70
CA ILE A 73 5.45 2.92 -5.37
C ILE A 73 5.38 2.75 -6.90
N TYR A 74 5.81 1.60 -7.41
CA TYR A 74 5.72 1.28 -8.82
C TYR A 74 4.26 1.31 -9.33
N SER A 75 3.35 0.65 -8.61
CA SER A 75 1.93 0.59 -8.96
C SER A 75 1.27 1.98 -8.88
N LEU A 76 1.67 2.82 -7.91
CA LEU A 76 1.15 4.16 -7.73
C LEU A 76 1.62 5.10 -8.84
N GLY A 77 2.91 5.01 -9.19
CA GLY A 77 3.47 5.73 -10.34
C GLY A 77 2.76 5.35 -11.62
N ARG A 78 2.51 4.06 -11.84
CA ARG A 78 1.78 3.54 -13.01
C ARG A 78 0.33 4.01 -13.05
N LEU A 79 -0.38 4.00 -11.93
CA LEU A 79 -1.76 4.53 -11.85
C LEU A 79 -1.81 6.03 -12.16
N ASN A 80 -0.87 6.79 -11.60
CA ASN A 80 -0.76 8.22 -11.86
C ASN A 80 -0.42 8.52 -13.32
N GLN A 81 0.37 7.66 -13.99
CA GLN A 81 0.61 7.76 -15.43
C GLN A 81 -0.65 7.47 -16.24
N TYR A 82 -1.42 6.42 -15.89
CA TYR A 82 -2.67 6.11 -16.58
C TYR A 82 -3.69 7.25 -16.46
N LEU A 83 -3.81 7.86 -15.29
CA LEU A 83 -4.71 9.01 -15.07
C LEU A 83 -4.28 10.29 -15.80
N LYS A 84 -3.07 10.35 -16.37
CA LYS A 84 -2.60 11.46 -17.20
C LYS A 84 -2.88 11.25 -18.69
N LEU A 85 -3.22 10.03 -19.12
CA LEU A 85 -3.53 9.75 -20.51
C LEU A 85 -4.89 10.37 -20.89
N PRO A 86 -5.07 10.85 -22.13
CA PRO A 86 -6.33 11.44 -22.58
C PRO A 86 -7.53 10.47 -22.51
N HIS A 87 -7.28 9.18 -22.75
CA HIS A 87 -8.29 8.11 -22.67
C HIS A 87 -7.71 6.90 -21.92
N PRO A 88 -7.74 6.91 -20.58
CA PRO A 88 -7.28 5.78 -19.78
C PRO A 88 -8.23 4.58 -19.97
N PRO A 89 -7.73 3.38 -20.30
CA PRO A 89 -8.56 2.20 -20.35
C PRO A 89 -9.07 1.86 -18.93
N PRO A 90 -10.41 1.77 -18.72
CA PRO A 90 -11.03 1.66 -17.39
C PRO A 90 -10.60 0.41 -16.64
N ASP A 91 -10.46 -0.71 -17.34
CA ASP A 91 -10.04 -1.98 -16.72
C ASP A 91 -8.63 -1.88 -16.12
N LYS A 92 -7.70 -1.18 -16.80
CA LYS A 92 -6.33 -1.04 -16.30
C LYS A 92 -6.25 -0.08 -15.11
N VAL A 93 -7.07 0.97 -15.09
CA VAL A 93 -7.16 1.90 -13.96
C VAL A 93 -7.71 1.17 -12.74
N ALA A 94 -8.84 0.47 -12.88
CA ALA A 94 -9.44 -0.31 -11.81
C ALA A 94 -8.53 -1.43 -11.31
N GLN A 95 -7.87 -2.17 -12.21
CA GLN A 95 -6.94 -3.23 -11.83
C GLN A 95 -5.71 -2.69 -11.07
N THR A 96 -5.14 -1.57 -11.52
CA THR A 96 -3.96 -0.98 -10.86
C THR A 96 -4.35 -0.37 -9.51
N GLU A 97 -5.54 0.22 -9.41
CA GLU A 97 -6.10 0.68 -8.14
C GLU A 97 -6.29 -0.47 -7.15
N HIS A 98 -6.89 -1.58 -7.61
CA HIS A 98 -7.09 -2.77 -6.78
C HIS A 98 -5.77 -3.36 -6.32
N LEU A 99 -4.76 -3.40 -7.21
CA LEU A 99 -3.43 -3.88 -6.87
C LEU A 99 -2.75 -3.01 -5.79
N LEU A 100 -2.97 -1.69 -5.80
CA LEU A 100 -2.50 -0.82 -4.72
C LEU A 100 -3.13 -1.17 -3.37
N ASP A 101 -4.43 -1.48 -3.35
CA ASP A 101 -5.12 -1.89 -2.12
C ASP A 101 -4.60 -3.24 -1.62
N ILE A 102 -4.28 -4.17 -2.52
CA ILE A 102 -3.62 -5.43 -2.19
C ILE A 102 -2.26 -5.15 -1.54
N TRP A 103 -1.42 -4.27 -2.11
CA TRP A 103 -0.11 -3.94 -1.52
C TRP A 103 -0.22 -3.29 -0.14
N ILE A 104 -1.17 -2.38 0.05
CA ILE A 104 -1.44 -1.74 1.35
C ILE A 104 -1.84 -2.79 2.39
N ASN A 105 -2.76 -3.69 2.02
CA ASN A 105 -3.23 -4.75 2.92
C ASN A 105 -2.14 -5.79 3.20
N LEU A 106 -1.30 -6.11 2.21
CA LEU A 106 -0.17 -7.01 2.38
C LEU A 106 0.88 -6.40 3.32
N PHE A 107 1.13 -5.09 3.22
CA PHE A 107 2.01 -4.37 4.14
C PHE A 107 1.52 -4.50 5.59
N PHE A 108 0.22 -4.31 5.83
CA PHE A 108 -0.38 -4.56 7.14
C PHE A 108 -0.23 -6.02 7.58
N GLY A 109 -0.52 -6.96 6.67
CA GLY A 109 -0.46 -8.39 6.92
C GLY A 109 0.94 -8.88 7.30
N ILE A 110 2.00 -8.34 6.67
CA ILE A 110 3.39 -8.65 7.02
C ILE A 110 3.65 -8.32 8.49
N GLY A 111 3.21 -7.15 8.97
CA GLY A 111 3.33 -6.75 10.36
C GLY A 111 2.70 -7.77 11.31
N VAL A 112 1.46 -8.17 11.05
CA VAL A 112 0.71 -9.14 11.88
C VAL A 112 1.37 -10.53 11.88
N ILE A 113 1.79 -11.03 10.71
CA ILE A 113 2.47 -12.32 10.59
C ILE A 113 3.77 -12.33 11.38
N TRP A 114 4.56 -11.25 11.26
CA TRP A 114 5.83 -11.16 11.97
C TRP A 114 5.66 -11.09 13.48
N THR A 115 4.57 -10.49 13.95
CA THR A 115 4.21 -10.50 15.36
C THR A 115 3.92 -11.91 15.87
N ALA A 116 3.19 -12.72 15.10
CA ALA A 116 2.96 -14.12 15.45
C ALA A 116 4.27 -14.91 15.52
N ILE A 117 5.20 -14.68 14.57
CA ILE A 117 6.53 -15.28 14.58
C ILE A 117 7.34 -14.84 15.81
N GLY A 118 7.34 -13.55 16.13
CA GLY A 118 8.10 -13.01 17.25
C GLY A 118 7.57 -13.50 18.61
N ILE A 119 6.25 -13.58 18.79
CA ILE A 119 5.66 -14.17 20.01
C ILE A 119 5.97 -15.66 20.12
N ARG A 120 5.89 -16.41 19.01
CA ARG A 120 6.28 -17.83 18.98
C ARG A 120 7.74 -18.02 19.40
N ASN A 121 8.65 -17.24 18.83
CA ASN A 121 10.07 -17.32 19.16
C ASN A 121 10.35 -16.91 20.61
N ALA A 122 9.65 -15.91 21.12
CA ALA A 122 9.73 -15.52 22.52
C ALA A 122 9.32 -16.65 23.46
N LEU A 123 8.20 -17.31 23.18
CA LEU A 123 7.74 -18.45 23.97
C LEU A 123 8.73 -19.63 23.90
N LEU A 124 9.24 -19.96 22.73
CA LEU A 124 10.25 -21.02 22.58
C LEU A 124 11.54 -20.70 23.33
N THR A 125 12.02 -19.46 23.25
CA THR A 125 13.26 -19.02 23.93
C THR A 125 13.08 -18.96 25.44
N ALA A 126 11.90 -18.54 25.90
CA ALA A 126 11.66 -18.33 27.31
C ALA A 126 11.12 -19.54 28.05
N LEU A 127 10.57 -20.55 27.37
CA LEU A 127 9.94 -21.72 27.98
C LEU A 127 10.43 -23.07 27.41
N GLY A 128 11.09 -23.08 26.25
CA GLY A 128 11.44 -24.32 25.54
C GLY A 128 12.34 -25.28 26.32
N ASP A 129 13.17 -24.75 27.22
CA ASP A 129 14.14 -25.53 28.01
C ASP A 129 13.81 -25.59 29.51
N LEU A 130 12.62 -25.11 29.93
CA LEU A 130 12.28 -25.05 31.36
C LEU A 130 11.50 -26.27 31.86
N ASN A 131 12.09 -26.93 32.86
CA ASN A 131 11.41 -27.88 33.72
C ASN A 131 10.86 -27.17 34.98
N PRO A 132 9.87 -27.74 35.70
CA PRO A 132 9.25 -27.09 36.87
C PRO A 132 10.24 -26.68 37.96
N VAL A 133 11.30 -27.47 38.16
CA VAL A 133 12.37 -27.21 39.14
C VAL A 133 13.24 -26.02 38.70
N SER A 134 13.72 -26.03 37.46
CA SER A 134 14.49 -24.93 36.86
C SER A 134 13.68 -23.62 36.72
N ALA A 135 12.35 -23.70 36.57
CA ALA A 135 11.49 -22.53 36.52
C ALA A 135 11.35 -21.84 37.88
N ALA A 136 11.30 -22.62 38.97
CA ALA A 136 11.33 -22.09 40.33
C ALA A 136 12.69 -21.44 40.66
N GLU A 137 13.79 -22.00 40.15
CA GLU A 137 15.14 -21.45 40.33
C GLU A 137 15.40 -20.16 39.54
N LEU A 138 14.94 -20.09 38.28
CA LEU A 138 15.16 -18.90 37.44
C LEU A 138 14.42 -17.66 37.93
N GLY A 139 13.29 -17.84 38.61
CA GLY A 139 12.42 -16.76 39.04
C GLY A 139 11.63 -16.11 37.90
N ALA A 140 10.45 -15.55 38.23
CA ALA A 140 9.50 -15.02 37.26
C ALA A 140 10.05 -13.82 36.45
N PHE A 141 10.90 -12.99 37.05
CA PHE A 141 11.49 -11.83 36.37
C PHE A 141 12.44 -12.23 35.23
N THR A 142 13.26 -13.25 35.46
CA THR A 142 14.20 -13.76 34.44
C THR A 142 13.45 -14.37 33.25
N ILE A 143 12.33 -15.06 33.50
CA ILE A 143 11.45 -15.59 32.44
C ILE A 143 10.83 -14.45 31.63
N LEU A 144 10.38 -13.38 32.29
CA LEU A 144 9.84 -12.20 31.60
C LEU A 144 10.91 -11.53 30.73
N GLN A 145 12.14 -11.39 31.23
CA GLN A 145 13.24 -10.83 30.45
C GLN A 145 13.56 -11.70 29.22
N ARG A 146 13.58 -13.02 29.36
CA ARG A 146 13.74 -13.95 28.23
C ARG A 146 12.60 -13.86 27.21
N LEU A 147 11.36 -13.64 27.65
CA LEU A 147 10.21 -13.42 26.75
C LEU A 147 10.37 -12.11 25.96
N VAL A 148 10.73 -11.04 26.67
CA VAL A 148 10.95 -9.71 26.09
C VAL A 148 12.09 -9.74 25.06
N ASP A 149 13.25 -10.27 25.45
CA ASP A 149 14.45 -10.40 24.62
C ASP A 149 14.28 -11.45 23.50
N GLY A 150 13.46 -12.47 23.75
CA GLY A 150 13.15 -13.55 22.82
C GLY A 150 12.28 -13.14 21.65
N GLY A 151 11.71 -11.93 21.67
CA GLY A 151 11.09 -11.35 20.47
C GLY A 151 9.74 -10.68 20.68
N ILE A 152 9.22 -10.53 21.90
CA ILE A 152 7.95 -9.80 22.12
C ILE A 152 8.06 -8.34 21.72
N LEU A 153 9.13 -7.64 22.10
CA LEU A 153 9.29 -6.23 21.72
C LEU A 153 9.47 -6.08 20.20
N LEU A 154 10.23 -7.00 19.58
CA LEU A 154 10.38 -7.07 18.13
C LEU A 154 9.00 -7.23 17.46
N ALA A 155 8.20 -8.19 17.95
CA ALA A 155 6.87 -8.51 17.46
C ALA A 155 5.92 -7.31 17.53
N LEU A 156 5.93 -6.55 18.63
CA LEU A 156 5.09 -5.36 18.81
C LEU A 156 5.53 -4.23 17.87
N SER A 157 6.83 -3.99 17.76
CA SER A 157 7.39 -2.99 16.85
C SER A 157 7.01 -3.27 15.39
N THR A 158 7.04 -4.53 14.94
CA THR A 158 6.63 -4.89 13.57
C THR A 158 5.13 -4.68 13.33
N THR A 159 4.27 -4.91 14.32
CA THR A 159 2.83 -4.60 14.19
C THR A 159 2.61 -3.10 14.05
N ILE A 160 3.23 -2.32 14.93
CA ILE A 160 3.07 -0.86 14.94
C ILE A 160 3.56 -0.29 13.62
N PHE A 161 4.73 -0.73 13.16
CA PHE A 161 5.28 -0.30 11.87
C PHE A 161 4.38 -0.70 10.70
N GLY A 162 3.87 -1.94 10.66
CA GLY A 162 2.95 -2.40 9.63
C GLY A 162 1.63 -1.63 9.63
N ALA A 163 1.07 -1.35 10.81
CA ALA A 163 -0.17 -0.61 10.97
C ALA A 163 -0.02 0.86 10.55
N VAL A 164 0.93 1.58 11.16
CA VAL A 164 1.19 2.99 10.85
C VAL A 164 1.59 3.15 9.39
N GLY A 165 2.51 2.31 8.89
CA GLY A 165 2.92 2.32 7.49
C GLY A 165 1.76 2.04 6.54
N GLY A 166 0.91 1.04 6.81
CA GLY A 166 -0.27 0.75 6.00
C GLY A 166 -1.25 1.93 5.92
N TYR A 167 -1.51 2.61 7.04
CA TYR A 167 -2.34 3.82 7.06
C TYR A 167 -1.70 4.97 6.30
N LEU A 168 -0.38 5.16 6.41
CA LEU A 168 0.35 6.17 5.65
C LEU A 168 0.30 5.90 4.14
N LEU A 169 0.42 4.64 3.70
CA LEU A 169 0.26 4.27 2.29
C LEU A 169 -1.16 4.57 1.80
N ARG A 170 -2.18 4.23 2.59
CA ARG A 170 -3.58 4.56 2.25
C ARG A 170 -3.80 6.07 2.13
N LEU A 171 -3.26 6.84 3.06
CA LEU A 171 -3.32 8.30 3.03
C LEU A 171 -2.57 8.86 1.80
N ASN A 172 -1.40 8.30 1.49
CA ASN A 172 -0.61 8.68 0.33
C ASN A 172 -1.36 8.42 -0.99
N LYS A 173 -2.02 7.26 -1.14
CA LYS A 173 -2.92 6.97 -2.28
C LYS A 173 -4.02 8.03 -2.38
N ALA A 174 -4.72 8.29 -1.28
CA ALA A 174 -5.82 9.26 -1.25
C ALA A 174 -5.40 10.67 -1.67
N ILE A 175 -4.26 11.16 -1.18
CA ILE A 175 -3.75 12.50 -1.51
C ILE A 175 -3.22 12.57 -2.95
N THR A 176 -2.55 11.51 -3.42
CA THR A 176 -1.84 11.54 -4.71
C THR A 176 -2.78 11.36 -5.90
N VAL A 177 -3.68 10.38 -5.83
CA VAL A 177 -4.53 9.98 -6.95
C VAL A 177 -6.02 10.12 -6.67
N GLY A 178 -6.45 10.28 -5.41
CA GLY A 178 -7.86 10.25 -5.01
C GLY A 178 -8.76 11.24 -5.77
N ALA A 179 -8.35 12.52 -5.87
CA ALA A 179 -9.14 13.53 -6.57
C ALA A 179 -9.26 13.24 -8.08
N ARG A 180 -8.17 12.80 -8.72
CA ARG A 180 -8.16 12.49 -10.17
C ARG A 180 -8.99 11.25 -10.48
N LEU A 181 -8.87 10.24 -9.63
CA LEU A 181 -9.60 8.99 -9.74
C LEU A 181 -11.10 9.20 -9.54
N GLN A 182 -11.51 10.05 -8.60
CA GLN A 182 -12.91 10.41 -8.41
C GLN A 182 -13.49 11.13 -9.63
N THR A 183 -12.75 12.07 -10.23
CA THR A 183 -13.17 12.74 -11.47
C THR A 183 -13.30 11.73 -12.61
N TYR A 184 -12.31 10.84 -12.76
CA TYR A 184 -12.31 9.80 -13.78
C TYR A 184 -13.55 8.90 -13.71
N TYR A 185 -13.85 8.34 -12.53
CA TYR A 185 -15.04 7.49 -12.36
C TYR A 185 -16.35 8.26 -12.53
N ARG A 186 -16.38 9.55 -12.19
CA ARG A 186 -17.56 10.40 -12.42
C ARG A 186 -17.81 10.63 -13.92
N GLU A 187 -16.76 10.85 -14.70
CA GLU A 187 -16.84 10.98 -16.17
C GLU A 187 -17.27 9.65 -16.81
N LEU A 188 -16.69 8.53 -16.37
CA LEU A 188 -17.07 7.21 -16.83
C LEU A 188 -18.54 6.89 -16.55
N ALA A 189 -19.01 7.17 -15.33
CA ALA A 189 -20.40 6.97 -14.93
C ALA A 189 -21.38 7.84 -15.73
N LYS A 190 -20.99 9.08 -16.09
CA LYS A 190 -21.79 9.95 -16.96
C LYS A 190 -21.95 9.36 -18.36
N HIS A 191 -20.86 8.90 -18.97
CA HIS A 191 -20.92 8.28 -20.29
C HIS A 191 -21.83 7.05 -20.32
N GLN A 192 -21.71 6.17 -19.32
CA GLN A 192 -22.61 5.02 -19.20
C GLN A 192 -24.07 5.44 -19.00
N SER A 193 -24.33 6.45 -18.17
CA SER A 193 -25.69 6.95 -17.94
C SER A 193 -26.32 7.53 -19.22
N GLU A 194 -25.58 8.28 -20.03
CA GLU A 194 -26.05 8.81 -21.31
C GLU A 194 -26.31 7.70 -22.34
N GLU A 195 -25.47 6.67 -22.38
CA GLU A 195 -25.70 5.49 -23.22
C GLU A 195 -26.98 4.74 -22.82
N PHE A 196 -27.17 4.48 -21.52
CA PHE A 196 -28.39 3.88 -20.98
C PHE A 196 -29.64 4.70 -21.31
N ARG A 197 -29.58 6.03 -21.15
CA ARG A 197 -30.69 6.93 -21.50
C ARG A 197 -31.04 6.87 -22.98
N THR A 198 -30.03 6.79 -23.84
CA THR A 198 -30.23 6.67 -25.30
C THR A 198 -30.92 5.36 -25.65
N ILE A 199 -30.50 4.25 -25.02
CA ILE A 199 -31.13 2.94 -25.20
C ILE A 199 -32.58 2.96 -24.72
N LEU A 200 -32.85 3.53 -23.54
CA LEU A 200 -34.20 3.68 -22.99
C LEU A 200 -35.11 4.51 -23.92
N CYS A 201 -34.61 5.63 -24.43
CA CYS A 201 -35.35 6.48 -25.37
C CYS A 201 -35.67 5.74 -26.68
N ASN A 202 -34.71 4.96 -27.20
CA ASN A 202 -34.94 4.11 -28.37
C ASN A 202 -36.01 3.03 -28.12
N ILE A 203 -36.02 2.42 -26.94
CA ILE A 203 -37.05 1.45 -26.54
C ILE A 203 -38.42 2.13 -26.44
N GLU A 204 -38.50 3.30 -25.80
CA GLU A 204 -39.76 4.06 -25.66
C GLU A 204 -40.30 4.52 -27.02
N CYS A 205 -39.42 4.99 -27.92
CA CYS A 205 -39.80 5.36 -29.28
C CYS A 205 -40.35 4.18 -30.07
N ARG A 206 -39.70 3.00 -30.01
CA ARG A 206 -40.21 1.78 -30.67
C ARG A 206 -41.51 1.28 -30.07
N LEU A 207 -41.68 1.36 -28.74
CA LEU A 207 -42.92 0.95 -28.07
C LEU A 207 -44.09 1.88 -28.45
N SER A 208 -43.85 3.18 -28.52
CA SER A 208 -44.87 4.15 -28.95
C SER A 208 -45.24 3.99 -30.43
N GLU A 209 -44.28 3.69 -31.30
CA GLU A 209 -44.54 3.36 -32.70
C GLU A 209 -45.42 2.10 -32.82
N LEU A 210 -45.08 1.02 -32.11
CA LEU A 210 -45.87 -0.21 -32.07
C LEU A 210 -47.28 0.02 -31.52
N ALA A 211 -47.43 0.85 -30.47
CA ALA A 211 -48.72 1.21 -29.92
C ALA A 211 -49.59 1.98 -30.93
N ASN A 212 -48.99 2.92 -31.67
CA ASN A 212 -49.68 3.71 -32.71
C ASN A 212 -50.10 2.86 -33.92
N ILE A 213 -49.32 1.86 -34.30
CA ILE A 213 -49.71 0.91 -35.35
C ILE A 213 -50.92 0.09 -34.88
N ASN A 214 -50.89 -0.40 -33.65
CA ASN A 214 -51.96 -1.21 -33.08
C ASN A 214 -53.27 -0.43 -32.92
N THR A 215 -53.22 0.85 -32.54
CA THR A 215 -54.43 1.69 -32.48
C THR A 215 -55.02 1.94 -33.87
N ARG A 216 -54.20 2.23 -34.89
CA ARG A 216 -54.70 2.39 -36.27
C ARG A 216 -55.34 1.12 -36.81
N GLN A 217 -54.74 -0.05 -36.56
CA GLN A 217 -55.33 -1.32 -36.96
C GLN A 217 -56.68 -1.60 -36.29
N ARG A 218 -56.95 -0.99 -35.13
CA ARG A 218 -58.21 -1.16 -34.40
C ARG A 218 -59.32 -0.19 -34.84
N GLU A 219 -58.97 0.91 -35.50
CA GLU A 219 -59.93 1.88 -36.05
C GLU A 219 -60.42 1.50 -37.46
N GLU A 220 -59.72 0.60 -38.15
CA GLU A 220 -60.08 0.09 -39.49
C GLU A 220 -61.02 -1.13 -39.47
N TYR A 221 -61.43 -1.61 -38.29
CA TYR A 221 -62.40 -2.71 -38.08
C TYR A 221 -63.61 -2.23 -37.28
#